data_AF-A0A928AAM9-F1
#
_entry.id   AF-A0A928AAM9-F1
#
_cell.length_a   1.000
_cell.length_b   1.000
_cell.length_c   1.000
_cell.angle_alpha   90.00
_cell.angle_beta   90.00
_cell.angle_gamma   90.00
#
_symmetry.space_group_name_H-M   'P 1'
#
loop_
_entity.id
_entity.type
_entity.pdbx_description
1 polymer ?
#
loop_
_entity_poly.entity_id
_entity_poly.type
_entity_poly.pdbx_seq_one_letter_code
_entity_poly.pdbx_strand_id
1 'polypeptide(L)'
;MKKIIKFIFLAVLIGLIISCYYYQKIESEFAVKVISIFQTGVYSSYEEASNFSNSKNKIFYDGNLYHVYDSVVASNDAKEKMIKYYKNNNIEYFVKEKYVSLNLYDDILKYSKLIELSDNKSIELINKVMLEKYGDDII
;
A
#
# COMPACT_ATOMS: atom_id res chain seq x y z
N MET A 1 1.44 -21.76 53.00
CA MET A 1 1.45 -22.28 51.62
C MET A 1 0.26 -21.79 50.78
N LYS A 2 -1.01 -21.96 51.21
CA LYS A 2 -2.19 -21.50 50.43
C LYS A 2 -2.19 -20.00 50.06
N LYS A 3 -1.71 -19.13 50.95
CA LYS A 3 -1.59 -17.68 50.67
C LYS A 3 -0.53 -17.37 49.61
N ILE A 4 0.62 -18.04 49.68
CA ILE A 4 1.72 -17.89 48.71
C ILE A 4 1.28 -18.37 47.32
N ILE A 5 0.55 -19.48 47.25
CA ILE A 5 -0.01 -19.99 45.98
C ILE A 5 -0.95 -18.97 45.32
N LYS A 6 -1.76 -18.24 46.10
CA LYS A 6 -2.62 -17.17 45.57
C LYS A 6 -1.81 -16.02 44.97
N PHE A 7 -0.70 -15.63 45.60
CA PHE A 7 0.19 -14.59 45.07
C PHE A 7 0.90 -15.04 43.79
N ILE A 8 1.36 -16.29 43.73
CA ILE A 8 1.96 -16.86 42.51
C ILE A 8 0.95 -16.86 41.37
N PHE A 9 -0.28 -17.32 41.65
CA PHE A 9 -1.34 -17.34 40.64
C PHE A 9 -1.68 -15.94 40.12
N LEU A 10 -1.75 -14.94 41.01
CA LEU A 10 -1.98 -13.55 40.63
C LEU A 10 -0.85 -12.99 39.77
N ALA A 11 0.41 -13.28 40.12
CA ALA A 11 1.56 -12.86 39.34
C ALA A 11 1.57 -13.49 37.92
N VAL A 12 1.21 -14.77 37.80
CA VAL A 12 1.04 -15.44 36.50
C VAL A 12 -0.07 -14.79 35.68
N LEU A 13 -1.20 -14.47 36.31
CA LEU A 13 -2.33 -13.80 35.65
C LEU A 13 -1.94 -12.41 35.10
N ILE A 14 -1.23 -11.62 35.90
CA ILE A 14 -0.73 -10.30 35.47
C ILE A 14 0.28 -10.45 34.33
N GLY A 15 1.20 -11.41 34.43
CA GLY A 15 2.17 -11.71 33.38
C GLY A 15 1.49 -12.12 32.06
N LEU A 16 0.44 -12.93 32.12
CA LEU A 16 -0.34 -13.32 30.95
C LEU A 16 -1.08 -12.13 30.33
N ILE A 17 -1.70 -11.27 31.15
CA ILE A 17 -2.39 -10.06 30.64
C ILE A 17 -1.41 -9.14 29.92
N ILE A 18 -0.25 -8.86 30.53
CA ILE A 18 0.80 -8.03 29.93
C ILE A 18 1.32 -8.67 28.64
N SER A 19 1.62 -9.97 28.67
CA SER A 19 2.10 -10.71 27.49
C SER A 19 1.09 -10.67 26.34
N CYS A 20 -0.19 -10.92 26.60
CA CYS A 20 -1.25 -10.83 25.59
C CYS A 20 -1.38 -9.42 25.00
N TYR A 21 -1.32 -8.38 25.84
CA TYR A 21 -1.40 -6.99 25.38
C TYR A 21 -0.23 -6.64 24.44
N TYR A 22 1.00 -6.97 24.83
CA TYR A 22 2.17 -6.70 23.99
C TYR A 22 2.22 -7.59 22.75
N TYR A 23 1.79 -8.85 22.83
CA TYR A 23 1.70 -9.73 21.68
C TYR A 23 0.75 -9.17 20.61
N GLN A 24 -0.46 -8.75 20.99
CA GLN A 24 -1.41 -8.14 20.05
C GLN A 24 -0.89 -6.83 19.46
N LYS A 25 -0.23 -6.00 20.28
CA LYS A 25 0.37 -4.75 19.82
C LYS A 25 1.47 -5.00 18.79
N ILE A 26 2.39 -5.91 19.10
CA ILE A 26 3.49 -6.31 18.21
C ILE A 26 2.92 -6.92 16.92
N GLU A 27 1.99 -7.87 17.02
CA GLU A 27 1.37 -8.49 15.84
C GLU A 27 0.74 -7.43 14.91
N SER A 28 0.06 -6.42 15.46
CA SER A 28 -0.52 -5.33 14.67
C SER A 28 0.53 -4.37 14.05
N GLU A 29 1.66 -4.16 14.72
CA GLU A 29 2.75 -3.29 14.22
C GLU A 29 3.62 -3.99 13.16
N PHE A 30 3.75 -5.32 13.23
CA PHE A 30 4.54 -6.12 12.28
C PHE A 30 3.69 -6.83 11.21
N ALA A 31 2.36 -6.78 11.30
CA ALA A 31 1.48 -7.29 10.26
C ALA A 31 1.67 -6.47 8.98
N VAL A 32 2.41 -7.06 8.05
CA VAL A 32 2.60 -6.51 6.71
C VAL A 32 1.69 -7.21 5.71
N LYS A 33 1.14 -6.42 4.78
CA LYS A 33 0.38 -6.92 3.64
C LYS A 33 0.98 -6.43 2.34
N VAL A 34 0.70 -7.14 1.25
CA VAL A 34 1.24 -6.85 -0.07
C VAL A 34 0.27 -5.97 -0.84
N ILE A 35 0.79 -4.91 -1.42
CA ILE A 35 0.12 -4.07 -2.43
C ILE A 35 0.83 -4.23 -3.78
N SER A 36 0.11 -3.94 -4.86
CA SER A 36 0.63 -3.86 -6.23
C SER A 36 0.76 -2.41 -6.67
N ILE A 37 1.93 -2.03 -7.16
CA ILE A 37 2.28 -0.69 -7.64
C ILE A 37 2.50 -0.77 -9.15
N PHE A 38 1.83 0.10 -9.89
CA PHE A 38 1.93 0.21 -11.34
C PHE A 38 2.86 1.37 -11.72
N GLN A 39 3.94 1.02 -12.39
CA GLN A 39 4.94 1.94 -12.91
C GLN A 39 4.81 2.00 -14.42
N THR A 40 4.74 3.21 -15.00
CA THR A 40 4.54 3.42 -16.44
C THR A 40 5.80 3.91 -17.14
N GLY A 41 6.85 4.28 -16.41
CA GLY A 41 8.12 4.67 -17.03
C GLY A 41 9.29 4.77 -16.05
N VAL A 42 10.50 4.74 -16.60
CA VAL A 42 11.78 4.96 -15.90
C VAL A 42 12.67 5.82 -16.79
N TYR A 43 13.21 6.91 -16.25
CA TYR A 43 13.91 7.94 -17.01
C TYR A 43 15.22 8.32 -16.35
N SER A 44 16.14 8.83 -17.16
CA SER A 44 17.46 9.28 -16.69
C SER A 44 17.43 10.70 -16.11
N SER A 45 16.44 11.50 -16.52
CA SER A 45 16.28 12.88 -16.06
C SER A 45 14.86 13.17 -15.59
N TYR A 46 14.74 14.14 -14.68
CA TYR A 46 13.44 14.64 -14.22
C TYR A 46 12.62 15.24 -15.35
N GLU A 47 13.27 15.91 -16.31
CA GLU A 47 12.59 16.55 -17.45
C GLU A 47 11.92 15.51 -18.36
N GLU A 48 12.63 14.43 -18.69
CA GLU A 48 12.05 13.29 -19.44
C GLU A 48 10.87 12.68 -18.68
N ALA A 49 11.04 12.43 -17.38
CA ALA A 49 9.97 11.89 -16.53
C ALA A 49 8.77 12.84 -16.48
N SER A 50 9.00 14.14 -16.35
CA SER A 50 7.96 15.16 -16.28
C SER A 50 7.21 15.34 -17.60
N ASN A 51 7.91 15.23 -18.73
CA ASN A 51 7.30 15.33 -20.06
C ASN A 51 6.42 14.11 -20.38
N PHE A 52 6.78 12.93 -19.84
CA PHE A 52 5.95 11.73 -19.97
C PHE A 52 4.83 11.67 -18.93
N SER A 53 5.10 12.15 -17.71
CA SER A 53 4.11 12.15 -16.64
C SER A 53 2.98 13.12 -16.97
N ASN A 54 1.74 12.64 -16.92
CA ASN A 54 0.60 13.54 -16.87
C ASN A 54 0.39 14.01 -15.41
N SER A 55 -0.50 14.98 -15.21
CA SER A 55 -0.90 15.48 -13.86
C SER A 55 -1.55 14.44 -12.93
N LYS A 56 -1.53 13.16 -13.32
CA LYS A 56 -2.10 12.00 -12.65
C LYS A 56 -1.02 11.08 -12.05
N ASN A 57 0.23 11.24 -12.48
CA ASN A 57 1.34 10.38 -12.11
C ASN A 57 2.15 10.99 -10.96
N LYS A 58 2.81 10.13 -10.19
CA LYS A 58 3.82 10.53 -9.20
C LYS A 58 5.20 10.17 -9.71
N ILE A 59 6.12 11.14 -9.71
CA ILE A 59 7.53 10.93 -10.05
C ILE A 59 8.30 10.73 -8.74
N PHE A 60 9.17 9.72 -8.71
CA PHE A 60 10.07 9.44 -7.60
C PHE A 60 11.49 9.19 -8.10
N TYR A 61 12.49 9.68 -7.35
CA TYR A 61 13.90 9.49 -7.67
C TYR A 61 14.52 8.50 -6.69
N ASP A 62 15.11 7.41 -7.20
CA ASP A 62 15.69 6.34 -6.36
C ASP A 62 17.18 6.57 -6.01
N GLY A 63 17.75 7.69 -6.44
CA GLY A 63 19.19 7.99 -6.34
C GLY A 63 19.97 7.72 -7.62
N ASN A 64 19.35 7.14 -8.64
CA ASN A 64 19.94 6.89 -9.95
C ASN A 64 18.99 7.27 -11.10
N LEU A 65 17.74 6.82 -11.05
CA LEU A 65 16.73 6.99 -12.08
C LEU A 65 15.44 7.60 -11.52
N TYR A 66 14.65 8.20 -12.42
CA TYR A 66 13.33 8.76 -12.15
C TYR A 66 12.26 7.77 -12.56
N HIS A 67 11.47 7.32 -11.59
CA HIS A 67 10.37 6.38 -11.79
C HIS A 67 9.04 7.12 -11.85
N VAL A 68 8.20 6.75 -12.81
CA VAL A 68 6.84 7.30 -12.96
C VAL A 68 5.83 6.25 -12.54
N TYR A 69 5.11 6.53 -11.46
CA TYR A 69 4.07 5.67 -10.91
C TYR A 69 2.68 6.21 -11.24
N ASP A 70 1.76 5.32 -11.58
CA ASP A 70 0.41 5.67 -12.03
C ASP A 70 -0.70 5.15 -11.10
N SER A 71 -0.50 4.00 -10.46
CA SER A 71 -1.52 3.44 -9.57
C SER A 71 -0.93 2.53 -8.51
N VAL A 72 -1.68 2.36 -7.42
CA VAL A 72 -1.40 1.44 -6.32
C VAL A 72 -2.71 0.80 -5.90
N VAL A 73 -2.73 -0.52 -5.79
CA VAL A 73 -3.91 -1.30 -5.43
C VAL A 73 -3.58 -2.40 -4.44
N ALA A 74 -4.56 -2.76 -3.60
CA ALA A 74 -4.42 -3.74 -2.52
C ALA A 74 -5.17 -5.05 -2.77
N SER A 75 -6.18 -5.05 -3.66
CA SER A 75 -6.95 -6.23 -4.03
C SER A 75 -6.53 -6.78 -5.38
N ASN A 76 -6.67 -8.09 -5.56
CA ASN A 76 -6.42 -8.76 -6.83
C ASN A 76 -7.40 -8.30 -7.92
N ASP A 77 -8.67 -8.08 -7.56
CA ASP A 77 -9.70 -7.63 -8.50
C ASP A 77 -9.37 -6.23 -9.06
N ALA A 78 -8.93 -5.31 -8.21
CA ALA A 78 -8.45 -4.00 -8.66
C ALA A 78 -7.19 -4.10 -9.51
N LYS A 79 -6.25 -4.99 -9.16
CA LYS A 79 -5.05 -5.28 -9.97
C LYS A 79 -5.42 -5.75 -11.37
N GLU A 80 -6.32 -6.72 -11.49
CA GLU A 80 -6.79 -7.21 -12.79
C GLU A 80 -7.53 -6.12 -13.58
N LYS A 81 -8.32 -5.29 -12.89
CA LYS A 81 -9.02 -4.18 -13.54
C LYS A 81 -8.06 -3.13 -14.07
N MET A 82 -7.01 -2.79 -13.32
CA MET A 82 -5.95 -1.89 -13.78
C MET A 82 -5.18 -2.48 -14.96
N ILE A 83 -4.85 -3.78 -14.93
CA ILE A 83 -4.23 -4.48 -16.06
C ILE A 83 -5.09 -4.36 -17.33
N LYS A 84 -6.41 -4.57 -17.21
CA LYS A 84 -7.34 -4.41 -18.33
C LYS A 84 -7.40 -2.95 -18.80
N TYR A 85 -7.45 -2.00 -17.88
CA TYR A 85 -7.43 -0.57 -18.18
C TYR A 85 -6.18 -0.19 -18.99
N TYR A 86 -4.98 -0.58 -18.55
CA TYR A 86 -3.75 -0.24 -19.28
C TYR A 86 -3.69 -0.90 -20.67
N LYS A 87 -4.05 -2.19 -20.76
CA LYS A 87 -4.09 -2.90 -22.05
C LYS A 87 -5.06 -2.24 -23.04
N ASN A 88 -6.25 -1.88 -22.59
CA ASN A 88 -7.27 -1.26 -23.45
C ASN A 88 -6.87 0.14 -23.92
N ASN A 89 -6.03 0.84 -23.17
CA ASN A 89 -5.56 2.18 -23.51
C ASN A 89 -4.14 2.18 -24.13
N ASN A 90 -3.56 1.00 -24.44
CA ASN A 90 -2.20 0.84 -24.95
C ASN A 90 -1.13 1.54 -24.08
N ILE A 91 -1.30 1.48 -22.76
CA ILE A 91 -0.33 2.05 -21.82
C ILE A 91 0.64 0.93 -21.43
N GLU A 92 1.94 1.19 -21.60
CA GLU A 92 2.99 0.30 -21.11
C GLU A 92 3.11 0.41 -19.59
N TYR A 93 3.23 -0.73 -18.91
CA TYR A 93 3.29 -0.76 -17.46
C TYR A 93 4.13 -1.94 -16.94
N PHE A 94 4.70 -1.73 -15.76
CA PHE A 94 5.34 -2.74 -14.94
C PHE A 94 4.64 -2.80 -13.57
N VAL A 95 4.42 -4.01 -13.06
CA VAL A 95 3.79 -4.22 -11.74
C VAL A 95 4.82 -4.67 -10.73
N LYS A 96 4.96 -3.91 -9.64
CA LYS A 96 5.82 -4.22 -8.50
C LYS A 96 4.96 -4.58 -7.30
N GLU A 97 5.42 -5.51 -6.47
CA GLU A 97 4.79 -5.81 -5.19
C GLU A 97 5.58 -5.14 -4.06
N LYS A 98 4.89 -4.54 -3.09
CA LYS A 98 5.50 -3.90 -1.91
C LYS A 98 4.76 -4.34 -0.65
N TYR A 99 5.52 -4.68 0.39
CA TYR A 99 4.99 -4.92 1.72
C TYR A 99 4.75 -3.59 2.44
N VAL A 100 3.55 -3.41 2.98
CA VAL A 100 3.14 -2.20 3.71
C VAL A 100 2.48 -2.56 5.02
N SER A 101 2.42 -1.60 5.94
CA SER A 101 1.71 -1.76 7.22
C SER A 101 0.22 -2.04 6.98
N LEU A 102 -0.41 -2.74 7.93
CA LEU A 102 -1.84 -3.05 7.86
C LEU A 102 -2.71 -1.79 7.71
N ASN A 103 -2.37 -0.71 8.42
CA ASN A 103 -3.10 0.56 8.36
C ASN A 103 -3.06 1.17 6.95
N LEU A 104 -1.87 1.20 6.33
CA LEU A 104 -1.72 1.72 4.96
C LEU A 104 -2.42 0.81 3.95
N TYR A 105 -2.33 -0.51 4.13
CA TYR A 105 -3.05 -1.47 3.30
C TYR A 105 -4.57 -1.23 3.33
N ASP A 106 -5.15 -1.10 4.52
CA ASP A 106 -6.60 -0.92 4.67
C ASP A 106 -7.09 0.41 4.07
N ASP A 107 -6.25 1.45 4.10
CA ASP A 107 -6.52 2.70 3.40
C ASP A 107 -6.49 2.54 1.88
N ILE A 108 -5.45 1.90 1.32
CA ILE A 108 -5.35 1.61 -0.12
C ILE A 108 -6.50 0.70 -0.59
N LEU A 109 -6.92 -0.24 0.24
CA LEU A 109 -8.02 -1.16 -0.05
C LEU A 109 -9.35 -0.44 -0.29
N LYS A 110 -9.60 0.67 0.40
CA LYS A 110 -10.80 1.50 0.17
C LYS A 110 -10.83 2.03 -1.26
N TYR A 111 -9.70 2.57 -1.76
CA TYR A 111 -9.59 3.05 -3.14
C TYR A 111 -9.63 1.90 -4.15
N SER A 112 -9.05 0.74 -3.82
CA SER A 112 -9.10 -0.46 -4.67
C SER A 112 -10.54 -0.89 -4.95
N LYS A 113 -11.41 -0.89 -3.93
CA LYS A 113 -12.84 -1.16 -4.09
C LYS A 113 -13.55 -0.13 -4.96
N LEU A 114 -13.14 1.14 -4.91
CA LEU A 114 -13.67 2.16 -5.81
C LEU A 114 -13.25 1.90 -7.26
N ILE A 115 -11.98 1.54 -7.49
CA ILE A 115 -11.45 1.17 -8.81
C ILE A 115 -12.27 0.01 -9.39
N GLU A 116 -12.51 -1.06 -8.61
CA GLU A 116 -13.28 -2.24 -9.00
C GLU A 116 -14.67 -1.93 -9.56
N LEU A 117 -15.32 -0.87 -9.08
CA LEU A 117 -16.68 -0.46 -9.50
C LEU A 117 -16.70 0.67 -10.54
N SER A 118 -15.56 1.31 -10.77
CA SER A 118 -15.45 2.55 -11.56
C SER A 118 -15.34 2.36 -13.08
N ASP A 119 -15.68 3.39 -13.84
CA ASP A 119 -15.33 3.50 -15.26
C ASP A 119 -13.90 4.06 -15.46
N ASN A 120 -13.44 4.12 -16.70
CA ASN A 120 -12.07 4.57 -17.02
C ASN A 120 -11.76 5.99 -16.51
N LYS A 121 -12.71 6.92 -16.62
CA LYS A 121 -12.50 8.31 -16.18
C LYS A 121 -12.39 8.40 -14.66
N SER A 122 -13.22 7.64 -13.94
CA SER A 122 -13.23 7.61 -12.49
C SER A 122 -11.96 6.94 -11.94
N ILE A 123 -11.46 5.89 -12.61
CA ILE A 123 -10.18 5.24 -12.26
C ILE A 123 -9.04 6.26 -12.23
N GLU A 124 -8.93 7.10 -13.25
CA GLU A 124 -7.87 8.13 -13.33
C GLU A 124 -7.91 9.10 -12.16
N LEU A 125 -9.12 9.55 -11.78
CA LEU A 125 -9.30 10.46 -10.66
C LEU A 125 -8.94 9.79 -9.33
N ILE A 126 -9.40 8.54 -9.14
CA ILE A 126 -9.12 7.76 -7.95
C ILE A 126 -7.61 7.54 -7.77
N ASN A 127 -6.93 7.14 -8.86
CA ASN A 127 -5.48 6.92 -8.86
C ASN A 127 -4.73 8.20 -8.49
N LYS A 128 -5.11 9.33 -9.09
CA LYS A 128 -4.51 10.64 -8.79
C LYS A 128 -4.65 10.98 -7.30
N VAL A 129 -5.86 10.93 -6.75
CA VAL A 129 -6.11 11.27 -5.34
C VAL A 129 -5.35 10.34 -4.40
N MET A 130 -5.30 9.05 -4.72
CA MET A 130 -4.60 8.06 -3.90
C MET A 130 -3.08 8.33 -3.91
N LEU A 131 -2.48 8.58 -5.07
CA LEU A 131 -1.04 8.89 -5.18
C LEU A 131 -0.68 10.24 -4.56
N GLU A 132 -1.53 11.25 -4.65
CA GLU A 132 -1.33 12.54 -3.97
C GLU A 132 -1.33 12.38 -2.45
N LYS A 133 -2.17 11.49 -1.93
CA LYS A 133 -2.33 11.31 -0.48
C LYS A 133 -1.31 10.35 0.14
N TYR A 134 -0.95 9.26 -0.55
CA TYR A 134 -0.15 8.18 0.01
C TYR A 134 1.11 7.87 -0.80
N GLY A 135 1.34 8.55 -1.94
CA GLY A 135 2.46 8.24 -2.82
C GLY A 135 3.82 8.30 -2.12
N ASP A 136 4.02 9.25 -1.21
CA ASP A 136 5.29 9.41 -0.47
C ASP A 136 5.50 8.33 0.61
N ASP A 137 4.42 7.73 1.13
CA ASP A 137 4.49 6.59 2.06
C ASP A 137 4.70 5.26 1.32
N ILE A 138 4.24 5.19 0.06
CA ILE A 138 4.20 3.97 -0.75
C ILE A 138 5.42 3.83 -1.65
N ILE A 139 6.01 4.91 -2.14
CA ILE A 139 7.05 4.85 -3.17
C ILE A 139 8.42 5.01 -2.50
#